data_AF-A0AAV4RMC7-F1
#
_entry.id   AF-A0AAV4RMC7-F1
#
_cell.length_a   1.000
_cell.length_b   1.000
_cell.length_c   1.000
_cell.angle_alpha   90.00
_cell.angle_beta   90.00
_cell.angle_gamma   90.00
#
_symmetry.space_group_name_H-M   'P 1'
#
loop_
_entity.id
_entity.type
_entity.pdbx_description
1 polymer ?
#
loop_
_entity_poly.entity_id
_entity_poly.type
_entity_poly.pdbx_seq_one_letter_code
_entity_poly.pdbx_strand_id
1 'polypeptide(L)'
;MPLLRTATIQLGILILFNCVTILLVFPACISYDIKIHFKQNHNFKDDISSEKYKKIYRPYHKGSSHAIIPLRQAVTHALPPDGRNVVTVLAPPVGQREDSWPSTGMPRFYTKKDIESDVISITEECRNGFLLKRFLSGMLAPFMLKTPVKVIVIISCVAAMLIGVWGIYHLDDGLVLTDFVPKDTNEYKFLSQRTKYFGLYQMYAVTKGNFKYPTNQRLLYDYHAAFNRIKKVKNENSEPSEFWLSMFRDWLLGLQRAFDEHWSTGCITQEDWCKNATDDAIMAYKLLVQTGRVDNPVDKSLVKTARLVDANGIINTKPFYNYLSAWVSNDALAYSASRAYFHQNHANGSMILKMLT
;
A
#
# COMPACT_ATOMS: atom_id res chain seq x y z
N MET A 1 -2.76 9.80 3.43
CA MET A 1 -2.53 8.34 3.47
C MET A 1 -1.21 8.00 2.79
N PRO A 2 -0.25 7.33 3.47
CA PRO A 2 1.06 7.02 2.90
C PRO A 2 0.97 6.11 1.66
N LEU A 3 0.04 5.15 1.65
CA LEU A 3 -0.18 4.25 0.51
C LEU A 3 -0.51 5.02 -0.78
N LEU A 4 -1.45 5.97 -0.71
CA LEU A 4 -1.83 6.79 -1.86
C LEU A 4 -0.65 7.64 -2.35
N ARG A 5 0.16 8.20 -1.43
CA ARG A 5 1.35 8.96 -1.80
C ARG A 5 2.34 8.11 -2.61
N THR A 6 2.60 6.90 -2.16
CA THR A 6 3.49 5.97 -2.88
C THR A 6 2.93 5.62 -4.26
N ALA A 7 1.63 5.31 -4.35
CA ALA A 7 0.98 4.99 -5.63
C ALA A 7 1.03 6.16 -6.62
N THR A 8 0.78 7.39 -6.17
CA THR A 8 0.86 8.59 -7.02
C THR A 8 2.29 8.84 -7.50
N ILE A 9 3.30 8.65 -6.64
CA ILE A 9 4.70 8.80 -7.04
C ILE A 9 5.10 7.74 -8.07
N GLN A 10 4.72 6.47 -7.84
CA GLN A 10 4.99 5.38 -8.78
C GLN A 10 4.34 5.64 -10.14
N LEU A 11 3.07 6.06 -10.16
CA LEU A 11 2.37 6.42 -11.39
C LEU A 11 3.03 7.61 -12.09
N GLY A 12 3.45 8.63 -11.32
CA GLY A 12 4.16 9.79 -11.86
C GLY A 12 5.48 9.41 -12.54
N ILE A 13 6.26 8.53 -11.92
CA ILE A 13 7.51 8.01 -12.50
C ILE A 13 7.23 7.21 -13.77
N LEU A 14 6.21 6.35 -13.74
CA LEU A 14 5.81 5.55 -14.91
C LEU A 14 5.40 6.45 -16.08
N ILE A 15 4.59 7.48 -15.82
CA ILE A 15 4.15 8.45 -16.83
C ILE A 15 5.35 9.23 -17.38
N LEU A 16 6.28 9.65 -16.52
CA LEU A 16 7.49 10.34 -16.94
C LEU A 16 8.33 9.46 -17.88
N PHE A 17 8.60 8.21 -17.47
CA PHE A 17 9.38 7.27 -18.27
C PHE A 17 8.69 6.93 -19.59
N ASN A 18 7.36 6.74 -19.56
CA ASN A 18 6.57 6.52 -20.76
C ASN A 18 6.64 7.74 -21.70
N CYS A 19 6.55 8.96 -21.17
CA CYS A 19 6.70 10.19 -21.95
C CYS A 19 8.08 10.27 -22.63
N VAL A 20 9.16 9.99 -21.89
CA VAL A 20 10.52 9.95 -22.46
C VAL A 20 10.62 8.88 -23.55
N THR A 21 10.04 7.70 -23.33
CA THR A 21 10.06 6.59 -24.28
C THR A 21 9.31 6.94 -25.57
N ILE A 22 8.10 7.52 -25.45
CA ILE A 22 7.28 7.94 -26.59
C ILE A 22 7.95 9.09 -27.36
N LEU A 23 8.69 9.98 -26.69
CA LEU A 23 9.33 11.12 -27.36
C LEU A 23 10.68 10.77 -28.01
N LEU A 24 11.46 9.86 -27.43
CA LEU A 24 12.81 9.55 -27.92
C LEU A 24 12.88 8.24 -28.72
N VAL A 25 12.29 7.17 -28.18
CA VAL A 25 12.43 5.82 -28.73
C VAL A 25 11.45 5.63 -29.89
N PHE A 26 10.20 6.05 -29.73
CA PHE A 26 9.17 5.82 -30.73
C PHE A 26 9.48 6.50 -32.09
N PRO A 27 9.93 7.77 -32.16
CA PRO A 27 10.30 8.39 -33.43
C PRO A 27 11.54 7.76 -34.06
N ALA A 28 12.48 7.27 -33.25
CA ALA A 28 13.64 6.53 -33.74
C ALA A 28 13.23 5.18 -34.35
N CYS A 29 12.32 4.45 -33.71
CA CYS A 29 11.73 3.23 -34.25
C CYS A 29 10.98 3.51 -35.56
N ILE A 30 10.13 4.56 -35.61
CA ILE A 30 9.43 4.95 -36.85
C ILE A 30 10.43 5.35 -37.95
N SER A 31 11.48 6.11 -37.62
CA SER A 31 12.50 6.51 -38.59
C SER A 31 13.24 5.31 -39.17
N TYR A 32 13.58 4.34 -38.32
CA TYR A 32 14.18 3.08 -38.73
C TYR A 32 13.23 2.25 -39.62
N ASP A 33 11.95 2.18 -39.25
CA ASP A 33 10.91 1.49 -40.00
C ASP A 33 10.69 2.11 -41.40
N ILE A 34 10.57 3.45 -41.47
CA ILE A 34 10.51 4.19 -42.74
C ILE A 34 11.75 3.90 -43.59
N LYS A 35 12.94 3.84 -43.00
CA LYS A 35 14.19 3.55 -43.73
C LYS A 35 14.20 2.15 -44.30
N ILE A 36 13.70 1.15 -43.57
CA ILE A 36 13.53 -0.22 -44.08
C ILE A 36 12.57 -0.23 -45.26
N HIS A 37 11.40 0.38 -45.10
CA HIS A 37 10.41 0.46 -46.17
C HIS A 37 10.92 1.20 -47.42
N PHE A 38 11.69 2.27 -47.23
CA PHE A 38 12.30 3.00 -48.34
C PHE A 38 13.35 2.16 -49.09
N LYS A 39 14.18 1.41 -48.36
CA LYS A 39 15.19 0.51 -48.95
C LYS A 39 14.53 -0.66 -49.71
N GLN A 40 13.45 -1.21 -49.19
CA GLN A 40 12.68 -2.27 -49.87
C GLN A 40 12.04 -1.75 -51.17
N ASN A 41 11.47 -0.54 -51.15
CA ASN A 41 10.91 0.09 -52.35
C ASN A 41 11.96 0.49 -53.40
N HIS A 42 13.19 0.87 -52.97
CA HIS A 42 14.28 1.18 -53.91
C HIS A 42 14.83 -0.08 -54.58
N ASN A 43 15.10 -1.15 -53.82
CA ASN A 43 15.52 -2.43 -54.40
C ASN A 43 14.49 -2.96 -55.41
N PHE A 44 13.20 -2.82 -55.12
CA PHE A 44 12.13 -3.20 -56.04
C PHE A 44 12.09 -2.34 -57.32
N LYS A 45 12.36 -1.04 -57.23
CA LYS A 45 12.43 -0.14 -58.41
C LYS A 45 13.68 -0.35 -59.26
N ASP A 46 14.83 -0.64 -58.63
CA ASP A 46 16.08 -0.86 -59.35
C ASP A 46 16.07 -2.18 -60.11
N ASP A 47 15.38 -3.22 -59.60
CA ASP A 47 15.12 -4.45 -60.37
C ASP A 47 14.21 -4.21 -61.58
N ILE A 48 13.13 -3.42 -61.42
CA ILE A 48 12.22 -3.09 -62.54
C ILE A 48 12.90 -2.19 -63.58
N SER A 49 13.77 -1.28 -63.15
CA SER A 49 14.58 -0.42 -64.01
C SER A 49 15.59 -1.25 -64.82
N SER A 50 16.40 -2.07 -64.12
CA SER A 50 17.39 -2.98 -64.70
C SER A 50 16.78 -3.88 -65.79
N GLU A 51 15.59 -4.43 -65.55
CA GLU A 51 14.92 -5.33 -66.51
C GLU A 51 14.36 -4.60 -67.74
N LYS A 52 13.95 -3.33 -67.59
CA LYS A 52 13.52 -2.48 -68.72
C LYS A 52 14.68 -2.00 -69.58
N TYR A 53 15.82 -1.64 -68.98
CA TYR A 53 17.00 -1.17 -69.72
C TYR A 53 17.77 -2.31 -70.42
N LYS A 54 17.69 -3.55 -69.92
CA LYS A 54 18.28 -4.73 -70.60
C LYS A 54 17.51 -5.20 -71.84
N LYS A 55 16.29 -4.70 -72.08
CA LYS A 55 15.43 -5.12 -73.19
C LYS A 55 15.56 -4.26 -74.47
N ILE A 56 16.24 -3.12 -74.39
CA ILE A 56 16.28 -2.13 -75.49
C ILE A 56 17.57 -2.21 -76.34
N TYR A 57 18.66 -2.82 -75.84
CA TYR A 57 19.88 -3.03 -76.62
C TYR A 57 20.30 -4.51 -76.63
N ARG A 58 19.83 -5.25 -77.62
CA ARG A 58 20.52 -6.45 -78.11
C ARG A 58 20.66 -6.36 -79.64
N PRO A 59 21.89 -6.23 -80.18
CA PRO A 59 22.12 -6.48 -81.60
C PRO A 59 21.99 -7.98 -81.86
N TYR A 60 21.25 -8.33 -82.89
CA TYR A 60 21.11 -9.69 -83.38
C TYR A 60 22.41 -10.11 -84.07
N HIS A 61 23.16 -11.07 -83.52
CA HIS A 61 24.04 -11.92 -84.32
C HIS A 61 24.33 -13.27 -83.67
N LYS A 62 24.62 -14.21 -84.57
CA LYS A 62 24.44 -15.65 -84.53
C LYS A 62 25.78 -16.35 -84.26
N GLY A 63 25.80 -17.27 -83.29
CA GLY A 63 26.67 -18.45 -83.20
C GLY A 63 28.19 -18.28 -83.08
N SER A 64 28.78 -18.81 -82.02
CA SER A 64 29.81 -19.87 -82.10
C SER A 64 30.28 -20.26 -80.70
N SER A 65 30.49 -21.56 -80.52
CA SER A 65 30.98 -22.24 -79.32
C SER A 65 32.45 -21.92 -79.05
N HIS A 66 32.86 -21.79 -77.77
CA HIS A 66 34.09 -22.42 -77.24
C HIS A 66 34.27 -22.27 -75.71
N ALA A 67 34.66 -23.40 -75.12
CA ALA A 67 35.47 -23.63 -73.91
C ALA A 67 34.95 -23.18 -72.53
N ILE A 68 34.42 -24.14 -71.77
CA ILE A 68 34.17 -24.04 -70.33
C ILE A 68 35.45 -24.44 -69.58
N ILE A 69 36.02 -23.52 -68.81
CA ILE A 69 37.05 -23.81 -67.80
C ILE A 69 36.33 -24.45 -66.59
N PRO A 70 36.71 -25.65 -66.10
CA PRO A 70 35.99 -26.25 -64.99
C PRO A 70 36.34 -25.56 -63.68
N LEU A 71 35.34 -24.95 -63.06
CA LEU A 71 35.39 -24.46 -61.69
C LEU A 71 35.55 -25.68 -60.75
N ARG A 72 36.71 -25.86 -60.12
CA ARG A 72 36.91 -26.92 -59.13
C ARG A 72 36.20 -26.53 -57.84
N GLN A 73 35.17 -27.29 -57.46
CA GLN A 73 34.45 -27.11 -56.20
C GLN A 73 35.06 -28.04 -55.14
N ALA A 74 35.58 -27.47 -54.06
CA ALA A 74 35.94 -28.23 -52.87
C ALA A 74 34.66 -28.41 -52.02
N VAL A 75 34.37 -29.65 -51.62
CA VAL A 75 33.22 -29.97 -50.77
C VAL A 75 33.75 -30.51 -49.45
N THR A 76 33.49 -29.79 -48.36
CA THR A 76 33.70 -30.27 -46.99
C THR A 76 32.42 -30.91 -46.49
N HIS A 77 32.44 -32.21 -46.21
CA HIS A 77 31.36 -32.88 -45.50
C HIS A 77 31.63 -32.84 -43.99
N ALA A 78 30.61 -32.48 -43.20
CA ALA A 78 30.57 -32.75 -41.78
C ALA A 78 29.47 -33.80 -41.53
N LEU A 79 29.82 -34.87 -40.81
CA LEU A 79 28.90 -35.89 -40.29
C LEU A 79 29.29 -36.21 -38.84
N PRO A 80 28.39 -36.83 -38.05
CA PRO A 80 27.91 -36.29 -36.78
C PRO A 80 28.69 -36.87 -35.56
N PRO A 81 28.14 -36.69 -34.35
CA PRO A 81 28.71 -35.88 -33.28
C PRO A 81 29.76 -36.65 -32.46
N ASP A 82 30.99 -36.80 -32.95
CA ASP A 82 32.14 -37.01 -32.07
C ASP A 82 33.39 -36.46 -32.75
N GLY A 83 33.77 -35.26 -32.36
CA GLY A 83 34.79 -34.47 -33.03
C GLY A 83 36.20 -35.02 -32.84
N ARG A 84 37.04 -34.89 -33.89
CA ARG A 84 38.35 -34.22 -33.76
C ARG A 84 39.17 -33.94 -35.02
N ASN A 85 38.83 -34.37 -36.24
CA ASN A 85 39.60 -33.95 -37.43
C ASN A 85 38.72 -33.77 -38.69
N VAL A 86 38.97 -32.71 -39.47
CA VAL A 86 38.34 -32.42 -40.77
C VAL A 86 39.38 -32.63 -41.87
N VAL A 87 39.06 -33.41 -42.91
CA VAL A 87 39.94 -33.61 -44.08
C VAL A 87 39.24 -33.11 -45.34
N THR A 88 39.88 -32.17 -46.04
CA THR A 88 39.41 -31.62 -47.31
C THR A 88 40.03 -32.42 -48.46
N VAL A 89 39.22 -33.10 -49.27
CA VAL A 89 39.71 -33.83 -50.46
C VAL A 89 39.14 -33.19 -51.73
N LEU A 90 40.01 -32.93 -52.71
CA LEU A 90 39.63 -32.44 -54.04
C LEU A 90 39.11 -33.62 -54.88
N ALA A 91 37.87 -33.53 -55.36
CA ALA A 91 37.28 -34.55 -56.23
C ALA A 91 37.90 -34.54 -57.65
N PRO A 92 38.10 -35.71 -58.29
CA PRO A 92 38.62 -35.80 -59.67
C PRO A 92 37.51 -35.60 -60.72
N PRO A 93 37.86 -35.23 -61.97
CA PRO A 93 36.88 -34.87 -62.99
C PRO A 93 36.15 -36.10 -63.56
N VAL A 94 34.86 -35.87 -63.83
CA VAL A 94 33.80 -36.85 -64.10
C VAL A 94 33.91 -37.50 -65.48
N GLY A 95 33.65 -38.81 -65.55
CA GLY A 95 33.33 -39.54 -66.77
C GLY A 95 32.67 -40.90 -66.51
N GLN A 96 31.43 -41.03 -67.01
CA GLN A 96 30.64 -42.25 -67.32
C GLN A 96 29.66 -42.88 -66.29
N ARG A 97 28.37 -42.83 -66.69
CA ARG A 97 27.19 -43.71 -66.43
C ARG A 97 26.71 -43.83 -64.97
N GLU A 98 25.42 -43.94 -64.63
CA GLU A 98 24.25 -44.60 -65.24
C GLU A 98 22.93 -44.08 -64.56
N ASP A 99 21.78 -44.35 -65.19
CA ASP A 99 20.38 -44.52 -64.69
C ASP A 99 19.49 -43.38 -64.10
N SER A 100 18.43 -43.06 -64.86
CA SER A 100 16.98 -43.07 -64.50
C SER A 100 16.30 -41.96 -63.64
N TRP A 101 15.12 -41.50 -64.15
CA TRP A 101 14.00 -40.71 -63.56
C TRP A 101 14.22 -39.21 -63.21
N PRO A 102 13.13 -38.42 -63.03
CA PRO A 102 12.27 -37.85 -64.06
C PRO A 102 12.41 -36.32 -64.21
N SER A 103 11.91 -35.84 -65.34
CA SER A 103 11.90 -34.46 -65.79
C SER A 103 11.19 -33.48 -64.86
N THR A 104 11.91 -32.40 -64.57
CA THR A 104 11.48 -31.00 -64.70
C THR A 104 10.39 -30.51 -63.74
N GLY A 105 10.80 -30.19 -62.50
CA GLY A 105 10.12 -29.19 -61.68
C GLY A 105 10.28 -27.80 -62.30
N MET A 106 9.14 -27.21 -62.71
CA MET A 106 9.06 -25.83 -63.18
C MET A 106 9.63 -24.84 -62.14
N PRO A 107 10.22 -23.71 -62.57
CA PRO A 107 10.56 -22.63 -61.66
C PRO A 107 9.27 -22.12 -61.00
N ARG A 108 9.27 -22.02 -59.66
CA ARG A 108 8.20 -21.33 -58.93
C ARG A 108 8.13 -19.88 -59.43
N PHE A 109 7.20 -19.61 -60.34
CA PHE A 109 6.70 -18.28 -60.55
C PHE A 109 6.09 -17.82 -59.23
N TYR A 110 6.62 -16.75 -58.65
CA TYR A 110 5.88 -15.97 -57.67
C TYR A 110 4.59 -15.54 -58.35
N THR A 111 3.48 -16.17 -57.97
CA THR A 111 2.19 -15.82 -58.52
C THR A 111 1.79 -14.45 -58.00
N LYS A 112 1.23 -13.62 -58.89
CA LYS A 112 0.67 -12.30 -58.59
C LYS A 112 -0.20 -12.25 -57.31
N LYS A 113 -0.78 -13.39 -56.90
CA LYS A 113 -1.55 -13.61 -55.67
C LYS A 113 -0.78 -13.45 -54.36
N ASP A 114 0.52 -13.79 -54.33
CA ASP A 114 1.32 -13.72 -53.09
C ASP A 114 1.81 -12.29 -52.80
N ILE A 115 2.00 -11.51 -53.88
CA ILE A 115 2.20 -10.06 -53.80
C ILE A 115 0.87 -9.37 -53.44
N GLU A 116 -0.25 -9.90 -53.92
CA GLU A 116 -1.59 -9.42 -53.58
C GLU A 116 -1.88 -9.60 -52.08
N SER A 117 -1.50 -10.72 -51.45
CA SER A 117 -1.76 -10.95 -50.02
C SER A 117 -1.01 -10.02 -49.06
N ASP A 118 0.25 -9.67 -49.37
CA ASP A 118 1.04 -8.72 -48.55
C ASP A 118 0.65 -7.26 -48.83
N VAL A 119 0.20 -6.95 -50.04
CA VAL A 119 -0.44 -5.65 -50.34
C VAL A 119 -1.82 -5.57 -49.69
N ILE A 120 -2.54 -6.68 -49.51
CA ILE A 120 -3.84 -6.76 -48.82
C ILE A 120 -3.68 -6.56 -47.29
N SER A 121 -2.58 -7.01 -46.67
CA SER A 121 -2.35 -6.81 -45.23
C SER A 121 -1.95 -5.37 -44.88
N ILE A 122 -1.08 -4.73 -45.69
CA ILE A 122 -0.74 -3.31 -45.55
C ILE A 122 -1.95 -2.42 -45.88
N THR A 123 -2.79 -2.84 -46.83
CA THR A 123 -4.03 -2.12 -47.10
C THR A 123 -5.08 -2.33 -46.01
N GLU A 124 -5.06 -3.36 -45.18
CA GLU A 124 -6.05 -3.54 -44.10
C GLU A 124 -5.89 -2.53 -42.95
N GLU A 125 -4.66 -2.24 -42.52
CA GLU A 125 -4.38 -1.22 -41.49
C GLU A 125 -4.62 0.19 -42.03
N CYS A 126 -4.22 0.48 -43.27
CA CYS A 126 -4.59 1.74 -43.94
C CYS A 126 -6.09 1.83 -44.27
N ARG A 127 -6.78 0.71 -44.53
CA ARG A 127 -8.23 0.64 -44.78
C ARG A 127 -9.00 0.89 -43.49
N ASN A 128 -8.53 0.47 -42.33
CA ASN A 128 -9.18 0.79 -41.05
C ASN A 128 -9.04 2.28 -40.69
N GLY A 129 -7.86 2.88 -40.94
CA GLY A 129 -7.69 4.34 -40.83
C GLY A 129 -8.55 5.12 -41.85
N PHE A 130 -8.70 4.59 -43.07
CA PHE A 130 -9.57 5.15 -44.10
C PHE A 130 -11.06 4.96 -43.80
N LEU A 131 -11.47 3.84 -43.20
CA LEU A 131 -12.84 3.54 -42.78
C LEU A 131 -13.25 4.39 -41.58
N LEU A 132 -12.39 4.54 -40.57
CA LEU A 132 -12.62 5.46 -39.45
C LEU A 132 -12.71 6.90 -39.95
N LYS A 133 -11.77 7.33 -40.81
CA LYS A 133 -11.78 8.66 -41.42
C LYS A 133 -13.01 8.88 -42.30
N ARG A 134 -13.45 7.88 -43.07
CA ARG A 134 -14.64 7.92 -43.93
C ARG A 134 -15.93 7.91 -43.11
N PHE A 135 -15.97 7.18 -42.01
CA PHE A 135 -17.10 7.19 -41.07
C PHE A 135 -17.20 8.53 -40.34
N LEU A 136 -16.08 9.02 -39.81
CA LEU A 136 -15.99 10.33 -39.14
C LEU A 136 -16.34 11.46 -40.10
N SER A 137 -15.74 11.50 -41.28
CA SER A 137 -15.94 12.58 -42.25
C SER A 137 -17.24 12.47 -43.04
N GLY A 138 -17.71 11.25 -43.31
CA GLY A 138 -18.83 11.01 -44.22
C GLY A 138 -20.17 10.85 -43.50
N MET A 139 -20.19 10.29 -42.29
CA MET A 139 -21.44 10.03 -41.55
C MET A 139 -21.53 10.89 -40.29
N LEU A 140 -20.50 10.88 -39.43
CA LEU A 140 -20.55 11.53 -38.13
C LEU A 140 -20.47 13.06 -38.21
N ALA A 141 -19.52 13.61 -38.99
CA ALA A 141 -19.35 15.04 -39.17
C ALA A 141 -20.60 15.73 -39.73
N PRO A 142 -21.20 15.30 -40.87
CA PRO A 142 -22.40 15.93 -41.38
C PRO A 142 -23.62 15.72 -40.46
N PHE A 143 -23.65 14.64 -39.67
CA PHE A 143 -24.70 14.43 -38.66
C PHE A 143 -24.57 15.40 -37.47
N MET A 144 -23.37 15.57 -36.93
CA MET A 144 -23.07 16.51 -35.82
C MET A 144 -23.16 17.99 -36.25
N LEU A 145 -23.07 18.28 -37.54
CA LEU A 145 -23.20 19.64 -38.08
C LEU A 145 -24.64 20.14 -38.13
N LYS A 146 -25.64 19.24 -38.13
CA LYS A 146 -27.07 19.61 -38.17
C LYS A 146 -27.51 20.30 -36.87
N THR A 147 -28.17 21.45 -37.00
CA THR A 147 -28.70 22.25 -35.87
C THR A 147 -29.54 21.45 -34.85
N PRO A 148 -30.49 20.57 -35.23
CA PRO A 148 -31.24 19.79 -34.25
C PRO A 148 -30.36 18.82 -33.44
N VAL A 149 -29.34 18.23 -34.06
CA VAL A 149 -28.42 17.30 -33.39
C VAL A 149 -27.56 18.05 -32.38
N LYS A 150 -27.06 19.24 -32.71
CA LYS A 150 -26.30 20.09 -31.78
C LYS A 150 -27.10 20.44 -30.52
N VAL A 151 -28.37 20.82 -30.68
CA VAL A 151 -29.25 21.15 -29.56
C VAL A 151 -29.47 19.93 -28.67
N ILE A 152 -29.73 18.75 -29.24
CA ILE A 152 -29.90 17.50 -28.49
C ILE A 152 -28.63 17.15 -27.71
N VAL A 153 -27.45 17.27 -28.33
CA VAL A 153 -26.17 16.98 -27.66
C VAL A 153 -25.95 17.92 -26.47
N ILE A 154 -26.20 19.22 -26.63
CA ILE A 154 -26.06 20.19 -25.53
C ILE A 154 -27.03 19.86 -24.39
N ILE A 155 -28.31 19.62 -24.70
CA ILE A 155 -29.31 19.23 -23.69
C ILE A 155 -28.89 17.94 -22.97
N SER A 156 -28.38 16.94 -23.70
CA SER A 156 -27.91 15.69 -23.11
C SER A 156 -26.68 15.89 -22.20
N CYS A 157 -25.78 16.81 -22.56
CA CYS A 157 -24.61 17.15 -21.74
C CYS A 157 -25.03 17.87 -20.46
N VAL A 158 -25.97 18.81 -20.55
CA VAL A 158 -26.54 19.48 -19.36
C VAL A 158 -27.27 18.48 -18.48
N ALA A 159 -28.07 17.57 -19.04
CA ALA A 159 -28.74 16.51 -18.28
C ALA A 159 -27.72 15.58 -17.59
N ALA A 160 -26.66 15.17 -18.30
CA ALA A 160 -25.58 14.36 -17.72
C ALA A 160 -24.83 15.10 -16.60
N MET A 161 -24.60 16.40 -16.74
CA MET A 161 -24.03 17.23 -15.68
C MET A 161 -24.96 17.29 -14.46
N LEU A 162 -26.26 17.50 -14.64
CA LEU A 162 -27.23 17.53 -13.54
C LEU A 162 -27.30 16.18 -12.80
N ILE A 163 -27.30 15.07 -13.54
CA ILE A 163 -27.23 13.72 -12.97
C ILE A 163 -25.90 13.52 -12.22
N GLY A 164 -24.79 14.02 -12.77
CA GLY A 164 -23.49 13.98 -12.10
C GLY A 164 -23.48 14.75 -10.78
N VAL A 165 -24.02 15.97 -10.76
CA VAL A 165 -24.16 16.78 -9.53
C VAL A 165 -25.07 16.08 -8.52
N TRP A 166 -26.17 15.47 -8.98
CA TRP A 166 -27.04 14.68 -8.11
C TRP A 166 -26.31 13.46 -7.52
N GLY A 167 -25.49 12.77 -8.32
CA GLY A 167 -24.67 11.66 -7.86
C GLY A 167 -23.62 12.07 -6.82
N ILE A 168 -23.03 13.27 -6.95
CA ILE A 168 -22.10 13.82 -5.95
C ILE A 168 -22.83 14.08 -4.63
N TYR A 169 -24.07 14.56 -4.67
CA TYR A 169 -24.86 14.80 -3.45
C TYR A 169 -25.28 13.51 -2.73
N HIS A 170 -25.45 12.41 -3.48
CA HIS A 170 -25.88 11.12 -2.94
C HIS A 170 -24.71 10.17 -2.60
N LEU A 171 -23.48 10.69 -2.50
CA LEU A 171 -22.32 9.89 -2.16
C LEU A 171 -22.21 9.73 -0.64
N ASP A 172 -22.26 8.49 -0.16
CA ASP A 172 -21.98 8.18 1.25
C ASP A 172 -20.48 8.31 1.54
N ASP A 173 -20.14 9.04 2.61
CA ASP A 173 -18.77 9.18 3.07
C ASP A 173 -18.31 7.93 3.84
N GLY A 174 -17.40 7.16 3.24
CA GLY A 174 -16.69 6.11 3.94
C GLY A 174 -16.42 4.90 3.07
N LEU A 175 -15.33 4.20 3.39
CA LEU A 175 -15.02 2.91 2.80
C LEU A 175 -15.10 1.85 3.90
N VAL A 176 -15.94 0.83 3.69
CA VAL A 176 -16.10 -0.23 4.67
C VAL A 176 -15.03 -1.29 4.41
N LEU A 177 -14.50 -1.89 5.49
CA LEU A 177 -13.48 -2.94 5.38
C LEU A 177 -13.94 -4.14 4.51
N THR A 178 -15.26 -4.35 4.41
CA THR A 178 -15.87 -5.40 3.57
C THR A 178 -15.58 -5.22 2.08
N ASP A 179 -15.28 -4.01 1.61
CA ASP A 179 -15.09 -3.72 0.18
C ASP A 179 -13.74 -4.21 -0.35
N PHE A 180 -12.78 -4.46 0.54
CA PHE A 180 -11.48 -5.04 0.19
C PHE A 180 -11.50 -6.57 0.12
N VAL A 181 -12.56 -7.21 0.65
CA VAL A 181 -12.62 -8.67 0.79
C VAL A 181 -13.54 -9.24 -0.29
N PRO A 182 -13.14 -10.32 -1.01
CA PRO A 182 -13.99 -10.93 -2.02
C PRO A 182 -15.31 -11.42 -1.41
N LYS A 183 -16.44 -11.16 -2.09
CA LYS A 183 -17.79 -11.37 -1.54
C LYS A 183 -18.12 -12.83 -1.20
N ASP A 184 -17.55 -13.78 -1.94
CA ASP A 184 -17.84 -15.22 -1.78
C ASP A 184 -17.02 -15.90 -0.68
N THR A 185 -16.36 -15.13 0.18
CA THR A 185 -15.46 -15.64 1.22
C THR A 185 -16.12 -15.68 2.60
N ASN A 186 -15.61 -16.54 3.48
CA ASN A 186 -16.10 -16.60 4.87
C ASN A 186 -15.73 -15.33 5.65
N GLU A 187 -14.60 -14.70 5.28
CA GLU A 187 -14.11 -13.45 5.82
C GLU A 187 -15.09 -12.31 5.55
N TYR A 188 -15.65 -12.23 4.34
CA TYR A 188 -16.69 -11.25 4.01
C TYR A 188 -17.94 -11.45 4.88
N LYS A 189 -18.40 -12.70 5.05
CA LYS A 189 -19.55 -13.02 5.92
C LYS A 189 -19.29 -12.63 7.37
N PHE A 190 -18.10 -12.91 7.89
CA PHE A 190 -17.71 -12.51 9.24
C PHE A 190 -17.69 -10.99 9.42
N LEU A 191 -17.03 -10.26 8.51
CA LEU A 191 -16.89 -8.80 8.61
C LEU A 191 -18.23 -8.06 8.44
N SER A 192 -19.09 -8.54 7.55
CA SER A 192 -20.43 -7.98 7.36
C SER A 192 -21.31 -8.21 8.60
N GLN A 193 -21.28 -9.40 9.20
CA GLN A 193 -21.98 -9.68 10.45
C GLN A 193 -21.43 -8.86 11.62
N ARG A 194 -20.10 -8.77 11.75
CA ARG A 194 -19.46 -7.94 12.78
C ARG A 194 -19.86 -6.48 12.66
N THR A 195 -19.84 -5.91 11.46
CA THR A 195 -20.22 -4.50 11.26
C THR A 195 -21.71 -4.29 11.55
N LYS A 196 -22.57 -5.24 11.17
CA LYS A 196 -24.02 -5.16 11.36
C LYS A 196 -24.46 -5.31 12.82
N TYR A 197 -23.85 -6.24 13.56
CA TYR A 197 -24.28 -6.59 14.92
C TYR A 197 -23.34 -6.07 16.02
N PHE A 198 -22.06 -5.86 15.72
CA PHE A 198 -21.00 -5.52 16.68
C PHE A 198 -20.21 -4.26 16.24
N GLY A 199 -20.91 -3.16 15.98
CA GLY A 199 -20.33 -1.85 15.66
C GLY A 199 -19.65 -1.13 16.84
N LEU A 200 -19.15 -1.88 17.82
CA LEU A 200 -18.49 -1.37 19.02
C LEU A 200 -16.99 -1.23 18.76
N TYR A 201 -16.44 -0.06 19.06
CA TYR A 201 -15.02 0.22 18.95
C TYR A 201 -14.44 0.53 20.32
N GLN A 202 -13.30 -0.08 20.62
CA GLN A 202 -12.52 0.27 21.80
C GLN A 202 -11.75 1.55 21.53
N MET A 203 -11.78 2.46 22.49
CA MET A 203 -11.00 3.69 22.46
C MET A 203 -10.33 3.90 23.81
N TYR A 204 -9.17 4.54 23.81
CA TYR A 204 -8.39 4.82 25.01
C TYR A 204 -8.01 6.29 25.00
N ALA A 205 -8.43 7.02 26.03
CA ALA A 205 -7.98 8.38 26.26
C ALA A 205 -6.67 8.34 27.04
N VAL A 206 -5.59 8.88 26.44
CA VAL A 206 -4.25 8.84 27.04
C VAL A 206 -3.76 10.26 27.32
N THR A 207 -3.49 10.53 28.59
CA THR A 207 -2.83 11.76 29.05
C THR A 207 -1.30 11.66 28.87
N LYS A 208 -0.66 12.73 28.41
CA LYS A 208 0.80 12.77 28.12
C LYS A 208 1.59 13.54 29.17
N GLY A 209 2.92 13.41 29.14
CA GLY A 209 3.86 13.84 30.20
C GLY A 209 3.87 15.33 30.59
N ASN A 210 3.23 16.22 29.84
CA ASN A 210 3.11 17.64 30.22
C ASN A 210 2.03 17.90 31.28
N PHE A 211 1.34 16.85 31.75
CA PHE A 211 0.29 16.95 32.75
C PHE A 211 0.83 16.69 34.16
N LYS A 212 0.65 17.66 35.07
CA LYS A 212 1.00 17.51 36.49
C LYS A 212 -0.11 16.76 37.23
N TYR A 213 -0.03 15.44 37.26
CA TYR A 213 -1.04 14.58 37.91
C TYR A 213 -1.33 14.94 39.38
N PRO A 214 -0.32 15.21 40.25
CA PRO A 214 -0.60 15.48 41.65
C PRO A 214 -1.42 16.75 41.87
N THR A 215 -1.18 17.81 41.09
CA THR A 215 -1.86 19.10 41.27
C THR A 215 -3.19 19.18 40.53
N ASN A 216 -3.32 18.50 39.39
CA ASN A 216 -4.44 18.67 38.46
C ASN A 216 -5.45 17.51 38.52
N GLN A 217 -5.63 16.88 39.68
CA GLN A 217 -6.52 15.74 39.86
C GLN A 217 -7.97 16.06 39.48
N ARG A 218 -8.48 17.25 39.87
CA ARG A 218 -9.85 17.68 39.57
C ARG A 218 -10.12 17.77 38.07
N LEU A 219 -9.16 18.27 37.30
CA LEU A 219 -9.25 18.34 35.84
C LEU A 219 -9.37 16.94 35.22
N LEU A 220 -8.75 15.92 35.81
CA LEU A 220 -8.87 14.54 35.33
C LEU A 220 -10.26 13.96 35.61
N TYR A 221 -10.85 14.25 36.78
CA TYR A 221 -12.24 13.92 37.07
C TYR A 221 -13.22 14.63 36.14
N ASP A 222 -13.02 15.92 35.90
CA ASP A 222 -13.88 16.72 35.00
C ASP A 222 -13.79 16.21 33.55
N TYR A 223 -12.57 15.87 33.09
CA TYR A 223 -12.34 15.27 31.78
C TYR A 223 -13.10 13.95 31.63
N HIS A 224 -12.98 13.06 32.61
CA HIS A 224 -13.66 11.77 32.62
C HIS A 224 -15.20 11.93 32.70
N ALA A 225 -15.69 12.86 33.52
CA ALA A 225 -17.11 13.18 33.62
C ALA A 225 -17.67 13.74 32.30
N ALA A 226 -16.91 14.60 31.60
CA ALA A 226 -17.28 15.10 30.29
C ALA A 226 -17.35 13.98 29.24
N PHE A 227 -16.45 12.99 29.32
CA PHE A 227 -16.43 11.85 28.43
C PHE A 227 -17.68 10.96 28.59
N ASN A 228 -18.08 10.70 29.84
CA ASN A 228 -19.28 9.93 30.16
C ASN A 228 -20.60 10.62 29.75
N ARG A 229 -20.58 11.92 29.44
CA ARG A 229 -21.77 12.64 28.92
C ARG A 229 -22.03 12.35 27.44
N ILE A 230 -21.06 11.83 26.70
CA ILE A 230 -21.21 11.60 25.26
C ILE A 230 -22.10 10.36 25.05
N LYS A 231 -23.30 10.54 24.47
CA LYS A 231 -24.30 9.46 24.30
C LYS A 231 -23.79 8.19 23.58
N LYS A 232 -22.81 8.34 22.68
CA LYS A 232 -22.19 7.24 21.92
C LYS A 232 -21.10 6.49 22.71
N VAL A 233 -20.71 7.01 23.87
CA VAL A 233 -19.72 6.44 24.78
C VAL A 233 -20.50 5.89 25.97
N LYS A 234 -20.95 4.65 25.84
CA LYS A 234 -21.64 3.96 26.92
C LYS A 234 -21.00 2.61 27.16
N ASN A 235 -20.78 2.30 28.43
CA ASN A 235 -20.55 0.94 28.86
C ASN A 235 -21.83 0.12 28.66
N GLU A 236 -21.66 -1.20 28.58
CA GLU A 236 -22.73 -2.18 28.32
C GLU A 236 -23.94 -1.99 29.26
N ASN A 237 -23.71 -1.52 30.49
CA ASN A 237 -24.75 -1.33 31.52
C ASN A 237 -25.25 0.12 31.67
N SER A 238 -24.84 1.06 30.79
CA SER A 238 -25.11 2.50 30.94
C SER A 238 -24.62 3.14 32.26
N GLU A 239 -23.82 2.43 33.05
CA GLU A 239 -23.16 2.97 34.23
C GLU A 239 -21.95 3.83 33.83
N PRO A 240 -21.61 4.88 34.61
CA PRO A 240 -20.36 5.60 34.42
C PRO A 240 -19.20 4.61 34.49
N SER A 241 -18.33 4.60 33.47
CA SER A 241 -17.09 3.83 33.59
C SER A 241 -16.32 4.34 34.80
N GLU A 242 -15.81 3.47 35.65
CA GLU A 242 -14.80 3.89 36.62
C GLU A 242 -13.44 4.01 35.91
N PHE A 243 -12.54 4.82 36.47
CA PHE A 243 -11.19 4.99 35.93
C PHE A 243 -10.14 4.94 37.05
N TRP A 244 -8.88 4.79 36.69
CA TRP A 244 -7.82 4.49 37.65
C TRP A 244 -7.72 5.46 38.84
N LEU A 245 -7.99 6.76 38.66
CA LEU A 245 -7.86 7.73 39.74
C LEU A 245 -8.96 7.59 40.79
N SER A 246 -10.19 7.22 40.39
CA SER A 246 -11.26 6.92 41.36
C SER A 246 -10.92 5.66 42.15
N MET A 247 -10.52 4.58 41.47
CA MET A 247 -10.14 3.33 42.13
C MET A 247 -8.95 3.52 43.09
N PHE A 248 -7.93 4.25 42.66
CA PHE A 248 -6.77 4.58 43.47
C PHE A 248 -7.15 5.42 44.70
N ARG A 249 -8.01 6.44 44.53
CA ARG A 249 -8.51 7.24 45.66
C ARG A 249 -9.30 6.39 46.65
N ASP A 250 -10.17 5.51 46.15
CA ASP A 250 -11.06 4.72 46.99
C ASP A 250 -10.27 3.65 47.77
N TRP A 251 -9.21 3.09 47.18
CA TRP A 251 -8.21 2.28 47.89
C TRP A 251 -7.54 3.05 49.04
N LEU A 252 -7.04 4.27 48.77
CA LEU A 252 -6.45 5.12 49.82
C LEU A 252 -7.45 5.51 50.92
N LEU A 253 -8.72 5.70 50.59
CA LEU A 253 -9.78 5.95 51.58
C LEU A 253 -10.08 4.70 52.43
N GLY A 254 -9.94 3.50 51.86
CA GLY A 254 -10.00 2.25 52.63
C GLY A 254 -8.86 2.14 53.63
N LEU A 255 -7.63 2.39 53.18
CA LEU A 255 -6.43 2.42 54.03
C LEU A 255 -6.55 3.48 55.14
N GLN A 256 -7.01 4.68 54.81
CA GLN A 256 -7.19 5.76 55.80
C GLN A 256 -8.22 5.36 56.88
N ARG A 257 -9.30 4.67 56.52
CA ARG A 257 -10.31 4.20 57.48
C ARG A 257 -9.72 3.15 58.44
N ALA A 258 -8.99 2.17 57.91
CA ALA A 258 -8.32 1.16 58.73
C ALA A 258 -7.32 1.81 59.69
N PHE A 259 -6.54 2.78 59.21
CA PHE A 259 -5.64 3.55 60.06
C PHE A 259 -6.37 4.32 61.16
N ASP A 260 -7.42 5.07 60.82
CA ASP A 260 -8.16 5.91 61.76
C ASP A 260 -8.80 5.07 62.89
N GLU A 261 -9.31 3.88 62.56
CA GLU A 261 -9.85 2.91 63.53
C GLU A 261 -8.77 2.41 64.49
N HIS A 262 -7.64 1.94 63.98
CA HIS A 262 -6.52 1.45 64.80
C HIS A 262 -5.78 2.57 65.57
N TRP A 263 -5.82 3.81 65.08
CA TRP A 263 -5.31 4.98 65.77
C TRP A 263 -6.21 5.36 66.96
N SER A 264 -7.53 5.33 66.78
CA SER A 264 -8.50 5.66 67.84
C SER A 264 -8.45 4.68 69.01
N THR A 265 -8.14 3.41 68.74
CA THR A 265 -7.98 2.35 69.75
C THR A 265 -6.60 2.33 70.39
N GLY A 266 -5.67 3.17 69.93
CA GLY A 266 -4.29 3.22 70.42
C GLY A 266 -3.42 2.04 69.99
N CYS A 267 -3.88 1.20 69.07
CA CYS A 267 -3.06 0.11 68.51
C CYS A 267 -1.91 0.65 67.66
N ILE A 268 -2.15 1.69 66.85
CA ILE A 268 -1.09 2.38 66.10
C ILE A 268 -0.70 3.64 66.86
N THR A 269 0.59 3.80 67.12
CA THR A 269 1.17 4.99 67.74
C THR A 269 2.15 5.66 66.78
N GLN A 270 2.74 6.79 67.17
CA GLN A 270 3.72 7.46 66.34
C GLN A 270 4.98 6.61 66.11
N GLU A 271 5.40 5.81 67.09
CA GLU A 271 6.67 5.08 67.03
C GLU A 271 6.51 3.64 66.57
N ASP A 272 5.42 2.98 66.97
CA ASP A 272 5.19 1.54 66.77
C ASP A 272 3.70 1.20 66.63
N TRP A 273 3.39 -0.03 66.21
CA TRP A 273 2.04 -0.56 66.10
C TRP A 273 1.88 -1.88 66.84
N CYS A 274 0.67 -2.18 67.28
CA CYS A 274 0.35 -3.40 68.00
C CYS A 274 0.47 -4.63 67.09
N LYS A 275 0.77 -5.80 67.66
CA LYS A 275 0.93 -7.06 66.89
C LYS A 275 -0.33 -7.51 66.14
N ASN A 276 -1.50 -7.03 66.56
CA ASN A 276 -2.80 -7.33 65.94
C ASN A 276 -3.24 -6.24 64.96
N ALA A 277 -2.36 -5.32 64.54
CA ALA A 277 -2.68 -4.32 63.53
C ALA A 277 -2.95 -5.00 62.18
N THR A 278 -3.99 -4.53 61.47
CA THR A 278 -4.29 -5.02 60.13
C THR A 278 -3.22 -4.57 59.13
N ASP A 279 -2.96 -5.38 58.11
CA ASP A 279 -1.99 -5.06 57.06
C ASP A 279 -2.31 -3.73 56.37
N ASP A 280 -3.61 -3.43 56.19
CA ASP A 280 -4.08 -2.17 55.63
C ASP A 280 -3.75 -0.97 56.53
N ALA A 281 -3.92 -1.10 57.85
CA ALA A 281 -3.59 -0.02 58.78
C ALA A 281 -2.07 0.20 58.88
N ILE A 282 -1.28 -0.88 58.82
CA ILE A 282 0.19 -0.81 58.74
C ILE A 282 0.63 -0.15 57.43
N MET A 283 0.01 -0.52 56.29
CA MET A 283 0.28 0.08 55.00
C MET A 283 -0.05 1.57 55.00
N ALA A 284 -1.21 1.94 55.52
CA ALA A 284 -1.63 3.32 55.67
C ALA A 284 -0.64 4.14 56.51
N TYR A 285 -0.17 3.62 57.64
CA TYR A 285 0.88 4.25 58.45
C TYR A 285 2.15 4.46 57.63
N LYS A 286 2.63 3.43 56.92
CA LYS A 286 3.83 3.48 56.07
C LYS A 286 3.72 4.51 54.94
N LEU A 287 2.51 4.75 54.42
CA LEU A 287 2.25 5.76 53.40
C LEU A 287 2.15 7.17 54.03
N LEU A 288 1.50 7.33 55.18
CA LEU A 288 1.33 8.62 55.85
C LEU A 288 2.65 9.26 56.29
N VAL A 289 3.65 8.45 56.66
CA VAL A 289 5.00 8.94 57.01
C VAL A 289 5.80 9.43 55.80
N GLN A 290 5.36 9.15 54.56
CA GLN A 290 6.09 9.54 53.36
C GLN A 290 5.99 11.04 53.11
N THR A 291 7.12 11.71 52.97
CA THR A 291 7.15 13.16 52.68
C THR A 291 7.03 13.46 51.18
N GLY A 292 7.34 12.48 50.32
CA GLY A 292 7.49 12.66 48.87
C GLY A 292 8.78 13.36 48.44
N ARG A 293 9.70 13.67 49.37
CA ARG A 293 11.01 14.27 49.09
C ARG A 293 12.09 13.19 49.06
N VAL A 294 13.06 13.34 48.16
CA VAL A 294 14.20 12.41 48.07
C VAL A 294 15.13 12.55 49.27
N ASP A 295 15.38 13.78 49.72
CA ASP A 295 16.38 14.06 50.76
C ASP A 295 15.93 13.68 52.18
N ASN A 296 14.62 13.74 52.45
CA ASN A 296 14.05 13.34 53.73
C ASN A 296 12.77 12.53 53.48
N PRO A 297 12.87 11.24 53.13
CA PRO A 297 11.74 10.46 52.61
C PRO A 297 10.67 10.14 53.66
N VAL A 298 11.06 10.08 54.95
CA VAL A 298 10.19 9.60 56.03
C VAL A 298 10.19 10.60 57.19
N ASP A 299 8.99 10.99 57.62
CA ASP A 299 8.78 11.82 58.81
C ASP A 299 7.59 11.29 59.62
N LYS A 300 7.88 10.69 60.79
CA LYS A 300 6.86 10.11 61.69
C LYS A 300 5.93 11.16 62.29
N SER A 301 6.33 12.44 62.34
CA SER A 301 5.46 13.50 62.87
C SER A 301 4.24 13.74 61.97
N LEU A 302 4.33 13.39 60.67
CA LEU A 302 3.25 13.53 59.71
C LEU A 302 2.05 12.64 60.02
N VAL A 303 2.23 11.53 60.75
CA VAL A 303 1.13 10.60 61.08
C VAL A 303 -0.01 11.30 61.83
N LYS A 304 0.30 12.36 62.59
CA LYS A 304 -0.70 13.13 63.36
C LYS A 304 -1.45 14.17 62.53
N THR A 305 -0.86 14.63 61.42
CA THR A 305 -1.34 15.83 60.69
C THR A 305 -1.69 15.55 59.24
N ALA A 306 -1.01 14.59 58.61
CA ALA A 306 -1.21 14.23 57.23
C ALA A 306 -2.43 13.31 57.08
N ARG A 307 -3.07 13.43 55.92
CA ARG A 307 -4.11 12.52 55.44
C ARG A 307 -3.70 12.01 54.07
N LEU A 308 -4.06 10.77 53.74
CA LEU A 308 -3.85 10.19 52.41
C LEU A 308 -4.72 10.91 51.36
N VAL A 309 -5.98 11.16 51.73
CA VAL A 309 -6.98 11.87 50.93
C VAL A 309 -7.59 12.98 51.78
N ASP A 310 -7.68 14.17 51.21
CA ASP A 310 -8.28 15.35 51.83
C ASP A 310 -9.82 15.24 51.87
N ALA A 311 -10.48 16.07 52.68
CA ALA A 311 -11.94 16.13 52.79
C ALA A 311 -12.65 16.40 51.45
N ASN A 312 -11.95 17.05 50.51
CA ASN A 312 -12.42 17.32 49.15
C ASN A 312 -12.29 16.13 48.18
N GLY A 313 -11.81 14.97 48.65
CA GLY A 313 -11.55 13.80 47.81
C GLY A 313 -10.30 13.91 46.92
N ILE A 314 -9.41 14.86 47.23
CA ILE A 314 -8.13 15.06 46.53
C ILE A 314 -7.03 14.31 47.27
N ILE A 315 -6.25 13.51 46.54
CA ILE A 315 -5.12 12.76 47.10
C ILE A 315 -4.00 13.73 47.44
N ASN A 316 -3.30 13.49 48.54
CA ASN A 316 -2.18 14.34 48.96
C ASN A 316 -1.13 14.47 47.83
N THR A 317 -0.84 15.72 47.47
CA THR A 317 -0.06 16.04 46.27
C THR A 317 1.44 15.77 46.44
N LYS A 318 1.96 15.80 47.67
CA LYS A 318 3.40 15.69 47.95
C LYS A 318 3.92 14.26 47.68
N PRO A 319 3.45 13.21 48.36
CA PRO A 319 3.87 11.82 48.13
C PRO A 319 3.03 11.08 47.07
N PHE A 320 2.32 11.79 46.18
CA PHE A 320 1.37 11.20 45.23
C PHE A 320 1.93 10.00 44.43
N TYR A 321 3.15 10.12 43.91
CA TYR A 321 3.75 9.03 43.12
C TYR A 321 4.22 7.84 43.97
N ASN A 322 4.54 8.05 45.25
CA ASN A 322 4.84 6.96 46.18
C ASN A 322 3.56 6.18 46.49
N TYR A 323 2.43 6.88 46.62
CA TYR A 323 1.13 6.24 46.81
C TYR A 323 0.72 5.47 45.55
N LEU A 324 0.97 6.05 44.38
CA LEU A 324 0.65 5.41 43.11
C LEU A 324 1.47 4.14 42.90
N SER A 325 2.78 4.16 43.18
CA SER A 325 3.61 2.97 43.07
C SER A 325 3.18 1.87 44.04
N ALA A 326 2.80 2.24 45.28
CA ALA A 326 2.25 1.30 46.25
C ALA A 326 0.91 0.70 45.79
N TRP A 327 0.01 1.51 45.23
CA TRP A 327 -1.27 1.01 44.70
C TRP A 327 -1.05 0.00 43.57
N VAL A 328 -0.20 0.35 42.59
CA VAL A 328 0.08 -0.51 41.42
C VAL A 328 0.69 -1.86 41.84
N SER A 329 1.51 -1.90 42.89
CA SER A 329 2.14 -3.14 43.35
C SER A 329 1.28 -3.97 44.31
N ASN A 330 0.41 -3.34 45.10
CA ASN A 330 -0.37 -4.04 46.13
C ASN A 330 -1.80 -4.37 45.70
N ASP A 331 -2.42 -3.56 44.83
CA ASP A 331 -3.78 -3.77 44.33
C ASP A 331 -3.77 -4.05 42.82
N ALA A 332 -3.16 -5.19 42.46
CA ALA A 332 -3.01 -5.62 41.07
C ALA A 332 -4.36 -5.84 40.37
N LEU A 333 -5.39 -6.24 41.12
CA LEU A 333 -6.74 -6.45 40.59
C LEU A 333 -7.38 -5.12 40.17
N ALA A 334 -7.41 -4.11 41.05
CA ALA A 334 -7.96 -2.80 40.69
C ALA A 334 -7.15 -2.14 39.57
N TYR A 335 -5.81 -2.25 39.62
CA TYR A 335 -4.95 -1.72 38.57
C TYR A 335 -5.26 -2.35 37.20
N SER A 336 -5.33 -3.68 37.12
CA SER A 336 -5.64 -4.38 35.87
C SER A 336 -7.05 -4.07 35.36
N ALA A 337 -8.04 -4.00 36.26
CA ALA A 337 -9.42 -3.64 35.93
C ALA A 337 -9.54 -2.21 35.41
N SER A 338 -8.73 -1.27 35.90
CA SER A 338 -8.73 0.12 35.44
C SER A 338 -8.25 0.30 33.99
N ARG A 339 -7.54 -0.70 33.44
CA ARG A 339 -6.89 -0.68 32.11
C ARG A 339 -5.99 0.54 31.88
N ALA A 340 -5.53 1.17 32.96
CA ALA A 340 -4.57 2.25 32.89
C ALA A 340 -3.15 1.67 32.81
N TYR A 341 -2.46 1.97 31.73
CA TYR A 341 -1.06 1.58 31.56
C TYR A 341 -0.17 2.80 31.77
N PHE A 342 0.56 2.80 32.88
CA PHE A 342 1.54 3.85 33.15
C PHE A 342 2.87 3.51 32.49
N HIS A 343 3.32 4.37 31.57
CA HIS A 343 4.63 4.25 30.94
C HIS A 343 5.55 5.37 31.42
N GLN A 344 6.72 5.01 31.96
CA GLN A 344 7.75 5.97 32.32
C GLN A 344 8.58 6.31 31.08
N ASN A 345 8.63 7.60 30.73
CA ASN A 345 9.42 8.06 29.61
C ASN A 345 10.86 8.31 30.09
N HIS A 346 11.78 7.37 29.83
CA HIS A 346 13.19 7.44 30.27
C HIS A 346 14.02 8.56 29.60
N ALA A 347 13.42 9.39 28.74
CA ALA A 347 14.12 10.43 27.98
C ALA A 347 14.72 11.54 28.86
N ASN A 348 14.22 11.74 30.08
CA ASN A 348 14.81 12.67 31.05
C ASN A 348 15.15 11.89 32.32
N GLY A 349 16.39 11.44 32.43
CA GLY A 349 16.91 10.72 33.58
C GLY A 349 16.62 11.44 34.89
N SER A 350 15.69 10.90 35.66
CA SER A 350 15.64 11.05 37.11
C SER A 350 15.05 9.76 37.68
N MET A 351 15.91 9.01 38.36
CA MET A 351 15.62 7.76 39.05
C MET A 351 14.43 7.90 39.99
N ILE A 352 13.50 6.95 39.97
CA ILE A 352 12.73 6.60 41.18
C ILE A 352 12.66 5.08 41.30
N LEU A 353 13.45 4.61 42.28
CA LEU A 353 13.34 3.38 43.07
C LEU A 353 13.14 2.05 42.32
N LYS A 354 14.26 1.32 42.22
CA LYS A 354 14.25 -0.12 42.53
C LYS A 354 13.50 -0.30 43.85
N MET A 355 12.43 -1.08 43.81
CA MET A 355 11.70 -1.52 45.00
C MET A 355 12.71 -2.12 45.98
N LEU A 356 12.76 -1.53 47.18
CA LEU A 356 13.32 -2.16 48.35
C LEU A 356 12.40 -3.35 48.66
N THR A 357 12.91 -4.56 48.43
CA THR A 357 12.58 -5.74 49.23
C THR A 357 13.07 -5.57 50.65
#